data_AF-A0AAW9EDA4-F1
#
_entry.id   AF-A0AAW9EDA4-F1
#
_cell.length_a   1.000
_cell.length_b   1.000
_cell.length_c   1.000
_cell.angle_alpha   90.00
_cell.angle_beta   90.00
_cell.angle_gamma   90.00
#
_symmetry.space_group_name_H-M   'P 1'
#
loop_
_entity.id
_entity.type
_entity.pdbx_description
1 polymer ?
#
loop_
_entity_poly.entity_id
_entity_poly.type
_entity_poly.pdbx_seq_one_letter_code
_entity_poly.pdbx_strand_id
1 'polypeptide(L)' 'DALLNGRIGNLEQDDACNLEPMQRTLVTAQILGIQGVPFIVANDGRISRGRPYDLSAWLEGR' A
#
# COMPACT_ATOMS: atom_id res chain seq x y z
N ASP A 1 9.14 -0.32 10.61
CA ASP A 1 9.09 -0.66 9.18
C ASP A 1 10.47 -0.46 8.55
N ALA A 2 11.05 -1.48 7.90
CA ALA A 2 12.42 -1.42 7.36
C ALA A 2 12.48 -0.55 6.09
N LEU A 3 11.40 -0.54 5.31
CA LEU A 3 11.25 0.26 4.09
C LEU A 3 11.31 1.75 4.38
N LEU A 4 10.46 2.20 5.31
CA LEU A 4 10.29 3.62 5.65
C LEU A 4 11.51 4.23 6.36
N ASN A 5 12.35 3.40 6.97
CA ASN A 5 13.53 3.86 7.71
C ASN A 5 14.84 3.66 6.91
N GLY A 6 14.77 3.39 5.60
CA GLY A 6 15.95 3.21 4.76
C GLY A 6 16.79 1.98 5.10
N ARG A 7 16.23 1.01 5.82
CA ARG A 7 16.94 -0.19 6.31
C ARG A 7 16.80 -1.40 5.39
N ILE A 8 16.03 -1.32 4.30
CA ILE A 8 15.92 -2.40 3.31
C ILE A 8 17.26 -2.75 2.68
N GLY A 9 18.12 -1.75 2.45
CA GLY A 9 19.46 -2.00 1.91
C GLY A 9 20.35 -2.87 2.81
N ASN A 10 19.93 -3.12 4.06
CA ASN A 10 20.64 -3.99 5.00
C ASN A 10 20.13 -5.44 5.00
N LEU A 11 19.04 -5.72 4.28
CA LEU A 11 18.56 -7.08 4.06
C LEU A 11 19.32 -7.68 2.88
N GLU A 12 19.38 -9.01 2.81
CA GLU A 12 19.87 -9.68 1.60
C GLU A 12 19.00 -9.23 0.42
N GLN A 13 19.63 -8.72 -0.63
CA GLN A 13 18.98 -8.24 -1.85
C GLN A 13 19.60 -8.95 -3.05
N ASP A 14 18.79 -9.13 -4.09
CA ASP A 14 19.32 -9.43 -5.41
C ASP A 14 19.83 -8.11 -6.01
N ASP A 15 21.12 -8.06 -6.37
CA ASP A 15 21.77 -6.89 -6.97
C ASP A 15 21.12 -6.45 -8.29
N ALA A 16 20.43 -7.37 -8.99
CA ALA A 16 19.68 -7.07 -10.20
C ALA A 16 18.24 -6.55 -9.93
N CYS A 17 17.80 -6.52 -8.67
CA CYS A 17 16.45 -6.09 -8.31
C CYS A 17 16.31 -4.56 -8.35
N ASN A 18 15.51 -4.04 -9.28
CA ASN A 18 15.17 -2.62 -9.30
C ASN A 18 14.09 -2.28 -8.27
N LEU A 19 14.49 -1.64 -7.16
CA LEU A 19 13.60 -1.21 -6.08
C LEU A 19 12.90 0.14 -6.32
N GLU A 20 13.29 0.88 -7.36
CA GLU A 20 12.80 2.23 -7.62
C GLU A 20 11.25 2.31 -7.71
N PRO A 21 10.54 1.38 -8.38
CA PRO A 21 9.08 1.43 -8.45
C PRO A 21 8.42 1.31 -7.07
N MET A 22 8.94 0.43 -6.21
CA MET A 22 8.40 0.22 -4.86
C MET A 22 8.59 1.48 -4.00
N GLN A 23 9.78 2.09 -4.06
CA GLN A 23 10.07 3.34 -3.34
C GLN A 23 9.15 4.47 -3.80
N ARG A 24 8.95 4.62 -5.11
CA ARG A 24 8.01 5.60 -5.68
C ARG A 24 6.58 5.37 -5.17
N THR A 25 6.07 4.13 -5.23
CA THR A 25 4.73 3.78 -4.72
C THR A 25 4.56 4.15 -3.25
N LEU A 26 5.57 3.88 -2.41
CA LEU A 26 5.51 4.19 -1.00
C LEU A 26 5.48 5.69 -0.72
N VAL A 27 6.33 6.46 -1.42
CA VAL A 27 6.35 7.93 -1.29
C VAL A 27 5.00 8.50 -1.75
N THR A 28 4.45 8.00 -2.86
CA THR A 28 3.11 8.39 -3.31
C THR A 28 2.04 8.07 -2.25
N ALA A 29 2.07 6.89 -1.63
CA ALA A 29 1.12 6.54 -0.58
C ALA A 29 1.21 7.49 0.62
N GLN A 30 2.40 7.92 1.02
CA GLN A 30 2.59 8.93 2.07
C GLN A 30 2.02 10.30 1.68
N ILE A 31 2.29 10.76 0.46
CA ILE A 31 1.76 12.04 -0.07
C ILE A 31 0.22 12.01 -0.08
N LEU A 32 -0.38 10.87 -0.44
CA LEU A 32 -1.83 10.68 -0.45
C LEU A 32 -2.44 10.45 0.95
N GLY A 33 -1.63 10.41 2.01
CA GLY A 33 -2.11 10.16 3.37
C GLY A 33 -2.69 8.76 3.59
N ILE A 34 -2.24 7.77 2.83
CA ILE A 34 -2.61 6.36 3.02
C ILE A 34 -1.93 5.87 4.30
N GLN A 35 -2.75 5.51 5.30
CA GLN A 35 -2.30 5.08 6.61
C GLN A 35 -2.79 3.65 6.87
N GLY A 36 -1.84 2.71 6.96
CA GLY A 36 -2.13 1.29 7.17
C GLY A 36 -2.51 0.54 5.90
N VAL A 37 -2.36 -0.79 5.96
CA VAL A 37 -2.71 -1.71 4.87
C VAL A 37 -3.59 -2.85 5.39
N PRO A 38 -4.55 -3.37 4.60
CA PRO A 38 -4.90 -2.91 3.25
C PRO A 38 -5.68 -1.59 3.25
N PHE A 39 -5.52 -0.78 2.19
CA PHE A 39 -6.31 0.43 1.93
C PHE A 39 -7.04 0.23 0.61
N ILE A 40 -8.38 0.22 0.65
CA ILE A 40 -9.21 -0.16 -0.51
C ILE A 40 -10.00 1.06 -0.96
N VAL A 41 -9.96 1.32 -2.27
CA VAL A 41 -10.78 2.34 -2.92
C VAL A 41 -11.73 1.60 -3.88
N ALA A 42 -13.03 1.74 -3.67
CA ALA A 42 -14.06 1.16 -4.55
C ALA A 42 -14.19 1.97 -5.85
N ASN A 43 -14.87 1.41 -6.85
CA ASN A 43 -15.13 2.08 -8.13
C ASN A 43 -15.98 3.36 -8.00
N ASP A 44 -16.73 3.50 -6.91
CA ASP A 44 -17.53 4.67 -6.54
C ASP A 44 -16.76 5.69 -5.68
N GLY A 45 -15.46 5.46 -5.43
CA GLY A 45 -14.59 6.34 -4.67
C GLY A 45 -14.69 6.19 -3.15
N ARG A 46 -15.53 5.28 -2.62
CA ARG A 46 -15.51 4.96 -1.18
C ARG A 46 -14.18 4.36 -0.77
N ILE A 47 -13.78 4.67 0.47
CA ILE A 47 -12.50 4.24 1.05
C ILE A 47 -12.78 3.31 2.22
N SER A 48 -12.13 2.14 2.24
CA SER A 48 -12.00 1.28 3.41
C SER A 48 -10.55 1.30 3.90
N ARG A 49 -10.34 1.73 5.14
CA ARG A 49 -9.05 1.68 5.83
C ARG A 49 -8.97 0.37 6.61
N GLY A 50 -8.55 -0.68 5.92
CA GLY A 50 -8.60 -2.06 6.40
C GLY A 50 -9.49 -2.93 5.52
N ARG A 51 -9.50 -4.23 5.83
CA ARG A 51 -10.30 -5.22 5.12
C ARG A 51 -11.78 -5.08 5.50
N PRO A 52 -12.69 -4.84 4.54
CA PRO A 52 -14.13 -4.93 4.78
C PRO A 52 -14.51 -6.34 5.25
N TYR A 53 -15.53 -6.43 6.11
CA TYR A 53 -16.02 -7.72 6.61
C TYR A 53 -16.50 -8.61 5.45
N ASP A 54 -17.33 -8.06 4.57
CA ASP A 54 -17.74 -8.65 3.31
C ASP A 54 -17.28 -7.74 2.17
N LEU A 55 -16.22 -8.16 1.47
CA LEU A 55 -15.63 -7.38 0.39
C LEU A 55 -16.60 -7.23 -0.80
N SER A 56 -17.36 -8.27 -1.12
CA SER A 56 -18.28 -8.26 -2.27
C SER A 56 -19.45 -7.32 -2.01
N ALA A 57 -20.09 -7.43 -0.85
CA ALA A 57 -21.16 -6.50 -0.47
C ALA A 57 -20.66 -5.04 -0.44
N TRP A 58 -19.48 -4.80 0.13
CA TRP A 58 -18.90 -3.47 0.22
C TRP A 58 -18.58 -2.85 -1.16
N LEU A 59 -18.06 -3.65 -2.10
CA LEU A 59 -17.80 -3.22 -3.47
C LEU A 59 -19.10 -2.92 -4.25
N GLU A 60 -20.19 -3.61 -3.95
CA GLU A 60 -21.52 -3.37 -4.53
C GLU A 60 -22.31 -2.25 -3.84
N GLY A 61 -21.81 -1.77 -2.69
CA GLY A 61 -22.45 -0.73 -1.88
C GLY A 61 -23.65 -1.17 -1.05
N ARG A 62 -23.60 -2.43 -0.60
CA ARG A 62 -24.58 -3.05 0.27
C ARG A 62 -24.05 -3.24 1.69
#